data_AF-A0ABC8SKE1-F1
#
_entry.id   AF-A0ABC8SKE1-F1
#
_cell.length_a   1.000
_cell.length_b   1.000
_cell.length_c   1.000
_cell.angle_alpha   90.00
_cell.angle_beta   90.00
_cell.angle_gamma   90.00
#
_symmetry.space_group_name_H-M   'P 1'
#
loop_
_entity.id
_entity.type
_entity.pdbx_description
1 polymer ?
#
loop_
_entity_poly.entity_id
_entity_poly.type
_entity_poly.pdbx_seq_one_letter_code
_entity_poly.pdbx_strand_id
1 'polypeptide(L)'
;GFLWYYHFKSKTRQDGCSPEGFCKAAMFSLLVKEELESWPEQNTRSRNWLTIPKAVERCRHPWMRDALVEGFSKWHDETIDRGKEFLDQD
;
A
#
# COMPACT_ATOMS: atom_id res chain seq x y z
N GLY A 1 -9.96 -3.06 -0.62
CA GLY A 1 -10.56 -2.84 0.72
C GLY A 1 -9.70 -1.91 1.55
N PHE A 2 -10.25 -1.31 2.61
CA PHE A 2 -9.46 -0.56 3.59
C PHE A 2 -8.58 -1.52 4.40
N LEU A 3 -7.30 -1.17 4.59
CA LEU A 3 -6.35 -2.00 5.32
C LEU A 3 -6.18 -1.48 6.74
N TRP A 4 -5.58 -0.31 6.90
CA TRP A 4 -5.36 0.31 8.20
C TRP A 4 -4.88 1.76 8.06
N TYR A 5 -4.67 2.40 9.20
CA TYR A 5 -3.96 3.66 9.30
C TYR A 5 -2.55 3.50 9.88
N TYR A 6 -1.58 4.14 9.24
CA TYR A 6 -0.19 4.12 9.67
C TYR A 6 0.26 5.51 10.08
N HIS A 7 0.77 5.64 11.30
CA HIS A 7 1.29 6.91 11.81
C HIS A 7 2.78 7.02 11.49
N PHE A 8 3.20 8.21 11.04
CA PHE A 8 4.59 8.49 10.72
C PHE A 8 4.92 9.97 10.93
N LYS A 9 6.21 10.31 10.98
CA LYS A 9 6.66 11.70 11.05
C LYS A 9 7.13 12.18 9.68
N SER A 10 6.58 13.29 9.21
CA SER A 10 7.02 13.95 7.98
C SER A 10 7.96 15.11 8.31
N LYS A 11 9.14 15.12 7.70
CA LYS A 11 10.09 16.24 7.85
C LYS A 11 9.68 17.48 7.07
N THR A 12 8.89 17.32 6.00
CA THR A 12 8.43 18.44 5.16
C THR A 12 7.17 19.11 5.71
N ARG A 13 6.48 18.48 6.67
CA ARG A 13 5.28 19.04 7.33
C ARG A 13 5.53 19.43 8.79
N GLN A 14 6.79 19.59 9.18
CA GLN A 14 7.12 20.23 10.45
C GLN A 14 6.98 21.74 10.26
N ASP A 15 5.84 22.27 10.69
CA ASP A 15 5.48 23.68 10.60
C ASP A 15 4.83 24.16 11.90
N GLY A 16 4.42 25.43 11.96
CA GLY A 16 3.80 25.99 13.16
C GLY A 16 2.50 25.30 13.60
N CYS A 17 1.83 24.58 12.69
CA CYS A 17 0.59 23.85 12.96
C CYS A 17 0.85 22.37 13.31
N SER A 18 2.01 21.82 12.94
CA SER A 18 2.46 20.48 13.33
C SER A 18 3.94 20.49 13.69
N PRO A 19 4.30 20.98 14.89
CA PRO A 19 5.70 21.15 15.29
C PRO A 19 6.50 19.85 15.23
N GLU A 20 5.86 18.73 15.62
CA GLU A 20 6.49 17.41 15.62
C GLU A 20 6.37 16.69 14.26
N GLY A 21 5.54 17.20 13.34
CA GLY A 21 5.32 16.66 12.00
C GLY A 21 4.55 15.34 11.98
N PHE A 22 3.70 15.07 12.97
CA PHE A 22 2.91 13.84 13.04
C PHE A 22 1.90 13.78 11.89
N CYS A 23 1.99 12.69 11.12
CA CYS A 23 1.15 12.41 9.96
C CYS A 23 0.53 11.01 10.07
N LYS A 24 -0.54 10.80 9.31
CA LYS A 24 -1.28 9.53 9.26
C LYS A 24 -1.58 9.19 7.79
N ALA A 25 -1.23 7.99 7.37
CA ALA A 25 -1.54 7.46 6.05
C ALA A 25 -2.70 6.47 6.15
N ALA A 26 -3.71 6.62 5.30
CA ALA A 26 -4.78 5.64 5.12
C ALA A 26 -4.40 4.71 3.97
N MET A 27 -4.40 3.40 4.19
CA MET A 27 -4.01 2.42 3.18
C MET A 27 -5.20 1.62 2.70
N PHE A 28 -5.30 1.44 1.38
CA PHE A 28 -6.34 0.67 0.71
C PHE A 28 -5.69 -0.30 -0.29
N SER A 29 -6.25 -1.50 -0.36
CA SER A 29 -5.95 -2.50 -1.38
C SER A 29 -6.90 -2.33 -2.58
N LEU A 30 -6.35 -2.41 -3.78
CA LEU A 30 -7.09 -2.33 -5.05
C LEU A 30 -6.72 -3.52 -5.93
N LEU A 31 -7.73 -4.17 -6.53
CA LEU A 31 -7.53 -5.14 -7.59
C LEU A 31 -7.42 -4.39 -8.91
N VAL A 32 -6.21 -4.27 -9.43
CA VAL A 32 -5.95 -3.62 -10.71
C VAL A 32 -6.27 -4.61 -11.83
N LYS A 33 -7.21 -4.25 -12.71
CA LYS A 33 -7.60 -5.07 -13.87
C LYS A 33 -6.87 -4.69 -15.15
N GLU A 34 -6.49 -3.42 -15.28
CA GLU A 34 -5.80 -2.89 -16.45
C GLU A 34 -4.77 -1.86 -16.02
N GLU A 35 -3.71 -1.76 -16.83
CA GLU A 35 -2.67 -0.74 -16.69
C GLU A 35 -2.67 0.11 -17.96
N LEU A 36 -2.92 1.41 -17.82
CA LEU A 36 -2.92 2.34 -18.95
C LEU A 36 -1.49 2.62 -19.43
N GLU A 37 -1.31 2.65 -20.76
CA GLU A 37 -0.04 2.99 -21.42
C GLU A 37 0.42 4.42 -21.13
N SER A 38 -0.54 5.35 -20.94
CA SER A 38 -0.26 6.75 -20.62
C SER A 38 -0.81 7.10 -19.24
N TRP A 39 0.02 7.71 -18.38
CA TRP A 39 -0.39 8.24 -17.07
C TRP A 39 0.31 9.56 -16.71
N PRO A 40 -0.30 10.40 -15.84
CA PRO A 40 0.13 11.79 -15.64
C PRO A 40 1.61 11.97 -15.22
N GLU A 41 2.15 11.07 -14.40
CA GLU A 41 3.51 11.17 -13.86
C GLU A 41 4.58 10.38 -14.62
N GLN A 42 4.24 9.72 -15.74
CA GLN A 42 5.13 8.76 -16.42
C GLN A 42 6.50 9.30 -16.83
N ASN A 43 6.60 10.60 -17.10
CA ASN A 43 7.85 11.25 -17.47
C ASN A 43 8.80 11.46 -16.28
N THR A 44 8.31 11.39 -15.05
CA THR A 44 9.09 11.65 -13.82
C THR A 44 9.14 10.47 -12.86
N ARG A 45 8.31 9.44 -13.09
CA ARG A 45 8.22 8.25 -12.23
C ARG A 45 8.14 6.99 -13.08
N SER A 46 8.85 5.96 -12.63
CA SER A 46 8.71 4.61 -13.16
C SER A 46 7.66 3.81 -12.38
N ARG A 47 6.95 2.92 -13.08
CA ARG A 47 5.99 1.98 -12.50
C ARG A 47 6.47 0.56 -12.81
N ASN A 48 6.48 -0.30 -11.79
CA ASN A 48 6.92 -1.69 -11.91
C ASN A 48 6.04 -2.56 -11.01
N TRP A 49 5.62 -3.70 -11.52
CA TRP A 49 4.99 -4.74 -10.70
C TRP A 49 6.03 -5.47 -9.88
N LEU A 50 5.77 -5.61 -8.58
CA LEU A 50 6.68 -6.26 -7.64
C LEU A 50 5.90 -7.25 -6.79
N THR A 51 6.55 -8.36 -6.47
CA THR A 51 6.13 -9.25 -5.38
C THR A 51 6.31 -8.51 -4.04
N ILE A 52 5.54 -8.88 -3.02
CA ILE A 52 5.60 -8.27 -1.68
C ILE A 52 7.04 -8.22 -1.12
N PRO A 53 7.85 -9.30 -1.15
CA PRO A 53 9.23 -9.24 -0.61
C PRO A 53 10.10 -8.18 -1.31
N LYS A 54 10.05 -8.13 -2.65
CA LYS A 54 10.78 -7.12 -3.46
C LYS A 54 10.29 -5.69 -3.19
N ALA A 55 9.00 -5.50 -2.90
CA ALA A 55 8.46 -4.20 -2.55
C ALA A 55 8.96 -3.73 -1.18
N VAL A 56 9.00 -4.63 -0.19
CA VAL A 56 9.50 -4.39 1.17
C VAL A 56 10.96 -3.92 1.17
N GLU A 57 11.81 -4.54 0.34
CA GLU A 57 13.22 -4.13 0.16
C GLU A 57 13.36 -2.68 -0.30
N ARG A 58 12.39 -2.19 -1.10
CA ARG A 58 12.38 -0.81 -1.63
C ARG A 58 11.71 0.19 -0.69
N CYS A 59 11.07 -0.26 0.39
CA CYS A 59 10.42 0.64 1.33
C CYS A 59 11.44 1.46 2.14
N ARG A 60 11.36 2.79 1.99
CA ARG A 60 12.16 3.77 2.73
C ARG A 60 11.81 3.90 4.21
N HIS A 61 10.56 3.60 4.58
CA HIS A 61 10.03 3.85 5.92
C HIS A 61 9.47 2.54 6.50
N PRO A 62 9.71 2.26 7.80
CA PRO A 62 9.23 1.05 8.46
C PRO A 62 7.72 0.83 8.30
N TRP A 63 6.92 1.89 8.48
CA TRP A 63 5.47 1.79 8.37
C TRP A 63 4.98 1.28 7.00
N MET A 64 5.72 1.54 5.91
CA MET A 64 5.37 1.02 4.59
C MET A 64 5.60 -0.48 4.50
N ARG A 65 6.63 -1.00 5.18
CA ARG A 65 6.88 -2.44 5.27
C ARG A 65 5.77 -3.11 6.05
N ASP A 66 5.40 -2.55 7.19
CA ASP A 66 4.28 -3.04 8.01
C ASP A 66 2.98 -3.04 7.21
N ALA A 67 2.73 -1.99 6.42
CA ALA A 67 1.57 -1.90 5.55
C ALA A 67 1.50 -3.00 4.49
N LEU A 68 2.65 -3.47 3.99
CA LEU A 68 2.74 -4.54 3.00
C LEU A 68 2.66 -5.93 3.65
N VAL A 69 3.48 -6.17 4.67
CA VAL A 69 3.61 -7.49 5.30
C VAL A 69 2.41 -7.78 6.20
N GLU A 70 2.18 -6.95 7.20
CA GLU A 70 1.13 -7.18 8.20
C GLU A 70 -0.26 -6.75 7.69
N GLY A 71 -0.31 -5.66 6.92
CA GLY A 71 -1.55 -5.13 6.38
C GLY A 71 -2.04 -5.88 5.14
N PHE A 72 -1.32 -5.72 4.03
CA PHE A 72 -1.78 -6.20 2.74
C PHE A 72 -1.69 -7.73 2.60
N SER A 73 -0.61 -8.38 3.04
CA SER A 73 -0.45 -9.84 2.87
C SER A 73 -1.56 -10.59 3.62
N LYS A 74 -1.80 -10.24 4.88
CA LYS A 74 -2.88 -10.81 5.68
C LYS A 74 -4.26 -10.58 5.04
N TRP A 75 -4.55 -9.34 4.64
CA TRP A 75 -5.81 -9.03 3.97
C TRP A 75 -5.99 -9.82 2.66
N HIS A 76 -4.90 -10.00 1.91
CA HIS A 76 -4.90 -10.72 0.66
C HIS A 76 -5.19 -12.20 0.87
N ASP A 77 -4.50 -12.84 1.82
CA ASP A 77 -4.69 -14.26 2.15
C ASP A 77 -6.13 -14.52 2.59
N GLU A 78 -6.67 -13.69 3.49
CA GLU A 78 -8.07 -13.77 3.93
C GLU A 78 -9.08 -13.55 2.80
N THR A 79 -8.75 -12.70 1.81
CA THR A 79 -9.66 -12.40 0.70
C THR A 79 -9.62 -13.48 -0.37
N ILE A 80 -8.45 -14.10 -0.61
CA ILE A 80 -8.31 -15.26 -1.49
C ILE A 80 -9.08 -16.44 -0.91
N ASP A 81 -8.98 -16.70 0.39
CA ASP A 81 -9.68 -17.81 1.03
C ASP A 81 -11.19 -17.63 0.98
N ARG A 82 -11.69 -16.42 1.24
CA ARG A 82 -13.11 -16.09 1.03
C ARG A 82 -13.55 -16.20 -0.43
N GLY A 83 -12.67 -15.89 -1.38
CA GLY A 83 -12.96 -15.97 -2.81
C GLY A 83 -13.02 -17.41 -3.33
N LYS A 84 -12.25 -18.33 -2.72
CA LYS A 84 -12.27 -19.77 -3.04
C LYS A 84 -13.56 -20.45 -2.60
N GLU A 85 -14.13 -20.06 -1.45
CA GLU A 85 -15.46 -20.55 -1.02
C GLU A 85 -16.57 -20.28 -2.05
N PHE A 86 -16.42 -19.26 -2.91
CA PHE A 86 -17.36 -18.97 -4.00
C PHE A 86 -17.08 -19.75 -5.29
N LEU A 87 -15.88 -20.31 -5.48
CA LEU A 87 -15.50 -21.06 -6.68
C LEU A 87 -15.55 -22.59 -6.48
N ASP A 88 -15.63 -23.06 -5.23
CA ASP A 88 -15.82 -24.49 -4.89
C ASP A 88 -17.32 -24.88 -4.78
N GLN A 89 -18.24 -24.01 -5.22
CA GLN A 89 -19.69 -24.26 -5.25
C GLN A 89 -20.27 -24.62 -6.64
N ASP A 90 -19.41 -24.91 -7.62
CA ASP A 90 -19.80 -25.41 -8.95
C ASP A 90 -19.52 -26.91 -9.13
#